data_AF-A0A7X9B4A2-F1
#
_entry.id   AF-A0A7X9B4A2-F1
#
_cell.length_a   1.000
_cell.length_b   1.000
_cell.length_c   1.000
_cell.angle_alpha   90.00
_cell.angle_beta   90.00
_cell.angle_gamma   90.00
#
_symmetry.space_group_name_H-M   'P 1'
#
loop_
_entity.id
_entity.type
_entity.pdbx_description
1 polymer ?
#
loop_
_entity_poly.entity_id
_entity_poly.type
_entity_poly.pdbx_seq_one_letter_code
_entity_poly.pdbx_strand_id
1 'polypeptide(L)'
;LAIIPPEVAVELRELGIERIVEATLRRRWMTMKYRLLPDWLKKLNAKYGNLDWRLAEAHAIYWAERGREKWTEDKDTFKRLSCDRMIFQSPAAAFETGRLVYLKDIQHLEMTPNIHIIDAVLKSYQDAWALYDENTIGGAYGNFLVNAVVTLYKFGEKKKAAEVLALANTYERYGTRFAKPLDEFVLKELAEDMESASYPVAQGTVQSYLMNAYYQLAIDEDEVAEGYLHIAQQLYDRYRKFVAGTEKRRALPTWKQMQITSLEMTKQRIPPPMAKRLEERLPRADEKFIPEAGEIAAPVVQ
;
A
#
# COMPACT_ATOMS: atom_id res chain seq x y z
N LEU A 1 -19.64 -15.93 2.18
CA LEU A 1 -19.34 -16.36 3.57
C LEU A 1 -20.13 -17.63 3.85
N ALA A 2 -19.62 -18.56 4.66
CA ALA A 2 -20.47 -19.64 5.17
C ALA A 2 -21.45 -18.99 6.18
N ILE A 3 -22.71 -18.85 5.77
CA ILE A 3 -23.74 -18.19 6.58
C ILE A 3 -24.57 -19.29 7.23
N ILE A 4 -24.75 -19.21 8.54
CA ILE A 4 -25.68 -20.09 9.26
C ILE A 4 -27.11 -19.70 8.82
N PRO A 5 -27.91 -20.64 8.30
CA PRO A 5 -29.28 -20.35 7.91
C PRO A 5 -30.08 -19.78 9.10
N PRO A 6 -30.90 -18.72 8.91
CA PRO A 6 -31.67 -18.11 9.99
C PRO A 6 -32.55 -19.11 10.76
N GLU A 7 -33.01 -20.15 10.08
CA GLU A 7 -33.89 -21.20 10.59
C GLU A 7 -33.24 -22.00 11.73
N VAL A 8 -31.92 -22.17 11.72
CA VAL A 8 -31.19 -22.94 12.75
C VAL A 8 -30.37 -22.04 13.69
N ALA A 9 -30.24 -20.75 13.37
CA ALA A 9 -29.37 -19.84 14.11
C ALA A 9 -29.83 -19.63 15.56
N VAL A 10 -31.15 -19.64 15.81
CA VAL A 10 -31.72 -19.50 17.18
C VAL A 10 -31.35 -20.69 18.04
N GLU A 11 -31.61 -21.91 17.57
CA GLU A 11 -31.29 -23.15 18.30
C GLU A 11 -29.79 -23.27 18.59
N LEU A 12 -28.93 -22.93 17.62
CA LEU A 12 -27.47 -22.96 17.82
C LEU A 12 -26.99 -21.94 18.88
N ARG A 13 -27.68 -20.80 19.01
CA ARG A 13 -27.40 -19.80 20.07
C ARG A 13 -27.85 -20.30 21.43
N GLU A 14 -29.04 -20.88 21.52
CA GLU A 14 -29.56 -21.47 22.76
C GLU A 14 -28.67 -22.61 23.28
N LEU A 15 -28.11 -23.40 22.36
CA LEU A 15 -27.15 -24.46 22.66
C LEU A 15 -25.72 -23.96 22.93
N GLY A 16 -25.43 -22.67 22.72
CA GLY A 16 -24.10 -22.08 22.92
C GLY A 16 -23.02 -22.58 21.94
N ILE A 17 -23.41 -23.19 20.80
CA ILE A 17 -22.48 -23.82 19.83
C ILE A 17 -22.39 -23.08 18.49
N GLU A 18 -23.12 -21.97 18.31
CA GLU A 18 -23.15 -21.18 17.07
C GLU A 18 -21.74 -20.90 16.51
N ARG A 19 -20.82 -20.40 17.35
CA ARG A 19 -19.43 -20.09 16.95
C ARG A 19 -18.64 -21.33 16.51
N ILE A 20 -18.86 -22.48 17.14
CA ILE A 20 -18.19 -23.75 16.80
C ILE A 20 -18.68 -24.25 15.44
N VAL A 21 -20.00 -24.21 15.22
CA VAL A 21 -20.61 -24.60 13.94
C VAL A 21 -20.12 -23.66 12.84
N GLU A 22 -20.16 -22.35 13.06
CA GLU A 22 -19.66 -21.35 12.11
C GLU A 22 -18.20 -21.61 11.73
N ALA A 23 -17.32 -21.82 12.73
CA ALA A 23 -15.91 -22.10 12.50
C ALA A 23 -15.71 -23.40 11.72
N THR A 24 -16.52 -24.42 11.98
CA THR A 24 -16.47 -25.71 11.27
C THR A 24 -16.88 -25.54 9.81
N LEU A 25 -17.96 -24.79 9.54
CA LEU A 25 -18.42 -24.49 8.19
C LEU A 25 -17.41 -23.64 7.43
N ARG A 26 -16.80 -22.64 8.08
CA ARG A 26 -15.73 -21.82 7.49
C ARG A 26 -14.51 -22.67 7.13
N ARG A 27 -14.04 -23.53 8.04
CA ARG A 27 -12.95 -24.47 7.78
C ARG A 27 -13.26 -25.36 6.58
N ARG A 28 -14.45 -25.97 6.57
CA ARG A 28 -14.89 -26.83 5.47
C ARG A 28 -14.92 -26.07 4.13
N TRP A 29 -15.47 -24.87 4.11
CA TRP A 29 -15.51 -24.03 2.91
C TRP A 29 -14.11 -23.68 2.41
N MET A 30 -13.22 -23.20 3.29
CA MET A 30 -11.84 -22.88 2.95
C MET A 30 -11.09 -24.08 2.36
N THR A 31 -11.24 -25.25 2.97
CA THR A 31 -10.54 -26.47 2.53
C THR A 31 -11.16 -27.10 1.27
N MET A 32 -12.48 -27.07 1.11
CA MET A 32 -13.14 -27.70 -0.04
C MET A 32 -13.19 -26.79 -1.27
N LYS A 33 -13.49 -25.50 -1.08
CA LYS A 33 -13.65 -24.54 -2.18
C LYS A 33 -12.33 -23.91 -2.59
N TYR A 34 -11.58 -23.36 -1.63
CA TYR A 34 -10.33 -22.64 -1.90
C TYR A 34 -9.09 -23.52 -1.78
N ARG A 35 -9.23 -24.76 -1.28
CA ARG A 35 -8.11 -25.68 -1.01
C ARG A 35 -7.06 -25.08 -0.08
N LEU A 36 -7.49 -24.18 0.80
CA LEU A 36 -6.69 -23.53 1.82
C LEU A 36 -6.81 -24.29 3.15
N LEU A 37 -5.67 -24.70 3.69
CA LEU A 37 -5.59 -25.37 4.99
C LEU A 37 -5.37 -24.34 6.11
N PRO A 38 -6.21 -24.28 7.16
CA PRO A 38 -6.08 -23.26 8.21
C PRO A 38 -4.72 -23.21 8.91
N ASP A 39 -4.09 -24.37 9.14
CA ASP A 39 -2.77 -24.43 9.81
C ASP A 39 -1.68 -23.79 8.96
N TRP A 40 -1.80 -23.91 7.63
CA TRP A 40 -0.92 -23.23 6.70
C TRP A 40 -1.13 -21.73 6.68
N LEU A 41 -2.38 -21.26 6.74
CA LEU A 41 -2.68 -19.82 6.83
C LEU A 41 -2.06 -19.22 8.10
N LYS A 42 -2.15 -19.92 9.23
CA LYS A 42 -1.48 -19.50 10.48
C LYS A 42 0.03 -19.44 10.32
N LYS A 43 0.64 -20.49 9.76
CA LYS A 43 2.09 -20.55 9.50
C LYS A 43 2.55 -19.39 8.62
N LEU A 44 1.81 -19.10 7.54
CA LEU A 44 2.16 -18.04 6.60
C LEU A 44 1.93 -16.66 7.18
N ASN A 45 0.85 -16.44 7.94
CA ASN A 45 0.67 -15.16 8.63
C ASN A 45 1.74 -14.91 9.70
N ALA A 46 2.21 -15.96 10.39
CA ALA A 46 3.33 -15.83 11.33
C ALA A 46 4.65 -15.51 10.62
N LYS A 47 4.85 -16.04 9.40
CA LYS A 47 6.07 -15.80 8.61
C LYS A 47 6.07 -14.43 7.93
N TYR A 48 4.94 -14.05 7.32
CA TYR A 48 4.84 -12.89 6.44
C TYR A 48 4.17 -11.68 7.07
N GLY A 49 3.52 -11.84 8.22
CA GLY A 49 2.57 -10.87 8.75
C GLY A 49 1.15 -11.15 8.24
N ASN A 50 0.19 -10.32 8.63
CA ASN A 50 -1.21 -10.54 8.32
C ASN A 50 -1.51 -10.32 6.83
N LEU A 51 -1.59 -11.42 6.08
CA LEU A 51 -1.98 -11.42 4.67
C LEU A 51 -3.50 -11.29 4.52
N ASP A 52 -3.95 -10.58 3.49
CA ASP A 52 -5.37 -10.52 3.14
C ASP A 52 -5.76 -11.69 2.23
N TRP A 53 -6.32 -12.73 2.84
CA TRP A 53 -6.72 -13.98 2.18
C TRP A 53 -7.90 -13.85 1.21
N ARG A 54 -8.46 -12.65 1.04
CA ARG A 54 -9.42 -12.34 -0.02
C ARG A 54 -8.74 -12.04 -1.35
N LEU A 55 -7.45 -11.67 -1.33
CA LEU A 55 -6.69 -11.23 -2.49
C LEU A 55 -5.82 -12.35 -3.07
N ALA A 56 -5.46 -12.23 -4.34
CA ALA A 56 -4.78 -13.28 -5.10
C ALA A 56 -3.35 -13.52 -4.62
N GLU A 57 -2.69 -12.49 -4.13
CA GLU A 57 -1.30 -12.49 -3.67
C GLU A 57 -1.12 -13.43 -2.48
N ALA A 58 -2.03 -13.42 -1.51
CA ALA A 58 -2.02 -14.34 -0.37
C ALA A 58 -2.14 -15.81 -0.83
N HIS A 59 -2.94 -16.07 -1.86
CA HIS A 59 -3.10 -17.41 -2.44
C HIS A 59 -1.87 -17.83 -3.22
N ALA A 60 -1.24 -16.92 -3.96
CA ALA A 60 0.02 -17.17 -4.66
C ALA A 60 1.14 -17.54 -3.68
N ILE A 61 1.29 -16.80 -2.58
CA ILE A 61 2.24 -17.11 -1.49
C ILE A 61 1.96 -18.52 -0.94
N TYR A 62 0.69 -18.83 -0.66
CA TYR A 62 0.31 -20.14 -0.14
C TYR A 62 0.71 -21.28 -1.06
N TRP A 63 0.39 -21.19 -2.35
CA TRP A 63 0.70 -22.26 -3.29
C TRP A 63 2.20 -22.37 -3.57
N ALA A 64 2.91 -21.26 -3.62
CA ALA A 64 4.36 -21.27 -3.79
C ALA A 64 5.05 -21.94 -2.59
N GLU A 65 4.66 -21.62 -1.37
CA GLU A 65 5.26 -22.24 -0.18
C GLU A 65 4.92 -23.73 -0.05
N ARG A 66 3.68 -24.11 -0.40
CA ARG A 66 3.27 -25.52 -0.49
C ARG A 66 4.02 -26.29 -1.56
N GLY A 67 4.27 -25.67 -2.72
CA GLY A 67 5.04 -26.26 -3.81
C GLY A 67 6.51 -26.45 -3.42
N ARG A 68 7.09 -25.48 -2.73
CA ARG A 68 8.48 -25.52 -2.25
C ARG A 68 8.73 -26.68 -1.30
N GLU A 69 7.79 -26.99 -0.40
CA GLU A 69 7.89 -28.18 0.48
C GLU A 69 7.76 -29.51 -0.27
N LYS A 70 7.12 -29.53 -1.44
CA LYS A 70 6.94 -30.75 -2.22
C LYS A 70 8.08 -31.06 -3.18
N TRP A 71 8.73 -30.03 -3.71
CA TRP A 71 9.73 -30.18 -4.76
C TRP A 71 11.14 -30.18 -4.15
N THR A 72 11.60 -31.32 -3.65
CA THR A 72 12.90 -31.47 -2.97
C THR A 72 13.96 -32.20 -3.80
N GLU A 73 13.58 -32.86 -4.90
CA GLU A 73 14.51 -33.64 -5.73
C GLU A 73 15.18 -32.78 -6.81
N ASP A 74 16.43 -33.05 -7.19
CA ASP A 74 17.19 -32.28 -8.20
C ASP A 74 16.47 -32.09 -9.54
N LYS A 75 15.69 -33.10 -9.98
CA LYS A 75 14.87 -33.02 -11.20
C LYS A 75 13.81 -31.92 -11.18
N ASP A 76 13.41 -31.44 -10.00
CA ASP A 76 12.39 -30.41 -9.83
C ASP A 76 12.96 -28.98 -9.76
N THR A 77 14.23 -28.78 -10.11
CA THR A 77 14.92 -27.49 -10.02
C THR A 77 14.15 -26.34 -10.68
N PHE A 78 13.57 -26.56 -11.87
CA PHE A 78 12.74 -25.53 -12.53
C PHE A 78 11.47 -25.18 -11.74
N LYS A 79 10.83 -26.18 -11.11
CA LYS A 79 9.62 -25.97 -10.31
C LYS A 79 9.93 -25.22 -9.01
N ARG A 80 11.04 -25.58 -8.34
CA ARG A 80 11.56 -24.84 -7.18
C ARG A 80 11.85 -23.39 -7.53
N LEU A 81 12.56 -23.14 -8.61
CA LEU A 81 12.86 -21.78 -9.08
C LEU A 81 11.57 -20.97 -9.32
N SER A 82 10.55 -21.60 -9.89
CA SER A 82 9.25 -20.95 -10.12
C SER A 82 8.54 -20.59 -8.80
N CYS A 83 8.57 -21.49 -7.81
CA CYS A 83 8.09 -21.22 -6.46
C CYS A 83 8.85 -20.07 -5.79
N ASP A 84 10.17 -20.10 -5.87
CA ASP A 84 11.00 -19.09 -5.22
C ASP A 84 10.78 -17.70 -5.82
N ARG A 85 10.58 -17.61 -7.14
CA ARG A 85 10.15 -16.37 -7.80
C ARG A 85 8.84 -15.82 -7.25
N MET A 86 7.84 -16.70 -7.11
CA MET A 86 6.56 -16.30 -6.51
C MET A 86 6.71 -15.85 -5.04
N ILE A 87 7.68 -16.41 -4.30
CA ILE A 87 7.90 -16.14 -2.88
C ILE A 87 8.51 -14.76 -2.60
N PHE A 88 9.12 -14.07 -3.58
CA PHE A 88 9.48 -12.65 -3.41
C PHE A 88 8.58 -11.71 -4.21
N GLN A 89 8.04 -12.14 -5.35
CA GLN A 89 7.14 -11.31 -6.16
C GLN A 89 5.75 -11.13 -5.53
N SER A 90 5.18 -12.21 -4.99
CA SER A 90 3.81 -12.15 -4.42
C SER A 90 3.76 -11.37 -3.11
N PRO A 91 4.75 -11.49 -2.20
CA PRO A 91 4.80 -10.60 -1.04
C PRO A 91 5.05 -9.14 -1.41
N ALA A 92 5.85 -8.86 -2.45
CA ALA A 92 6.00 -7.49 -2.96
C ALA A 92 4.67 -6.91 -3.45
N ALA A 93 3.91 -7.67 -4.24
CA ALA A 93 2.57 -7.27 -4.66
C ALA A 93 1.61 -7.13 -3.47
N ALA A 94 1.68 -8.03 -2.48
CA ALA A 94 0.88 -7.92 -1.26
C ALA A 94 1.28 -6.68 -0.42
N PHE A 95 2.53 -6.23 -0.47
CA PHE A 95 2.92 -4.98 0.16
C PHE A 95 2.31 -3.79 -0.58
N GLU A 96 2.31 -3.79 -1.91
CA GLU A 96 1.79 -2.69 -2.73
C GLU A 96 0.25 -2.58 -2.72
N THR A 97 -0.48 -3.70 -2.75
CA THR A 97 -1.95 -3.70 -2.89
C THR A 97 -2.66 -4.75 -2.02
N GLY A 98 -2.00 -5.33 -1.01
CA GLY A 98 -2.49 -6.49 -0.29
C GLY A 98 -3.43 -6.23 0.89
N ARG A 99 -4.12 -5.09 0.93
CA ARG A 99 -5.18 -4.81 1.93
C ARG A 99 -6.45 -4.35 1.25
N LEU A 100 -7.53 -5.11 1.38
CA LEU A 100 -8.84 -4.76 0.85
C LEU A 100 -9.68 -4.03 1.93
N VAL A 101 -9.92 -2.75 1.75
CA VAL A 101 -10.71 -1.91 2.66
C VAL A 101 -12.13 -1.79 2.12
N TYR A 102 -13.12 -2.10 2.95
CA TYR A 102 -14.53 -1.95 2.61
C TYR A 102 -15.21 -1.00 3.59
N LEU A 103 -15.56 0.18 3.09
CA LEU A 103 -16.24 1.24 3.83
C LEU A 103 -17.74 1.05 3.63
N LYS A 104 -18.39 0.39 4.60
CA LYS A 104 -19.77 -0.10 4.49
C LYS A 104 -20.81 1.01 4.34
N ASP A 105 -20.60 2.10 5.05
CA ASP A 105 -21.45 3.30 5.09
C ASP A 105 -21.60 3.94 3.72
N ILE A 106 -20.53 3.93 2.93
CA ILE A 106 -20.49 4.51 1.57
C ILE A 106 -20.44 3.44 0.47
N GLN A 107 -20.55 2.16 0.84
CA GLN A 107 -20.43 1.00 -0.04
C GLN A 107 -19.21 1.04 -0.96
N HIS A 108 -18.08 1.52 -0.43
CA HIS A 108 -16.86 1.71 -1.21
C HIS A 108 -15.85 0.60 -0.92
N LEU A 109 -15.24 0.05 -1.97
CA LEU A 109 -14.24 -1.01 -1.90
C LEU A 109 -12.95 -0.53 -2.57
N GLU A 110 -11.85 -0.56 -1.83
CA GLU A 110 -10.54 -0.12 -2.32
C GLU A 110 -9.44 -1.09 -1.88
N MET A 111 -8.39 -1.16 -2.70
CA MET A 111 -7.14 -1.82 -2.33
C MET A 111 -6.12 -0.78 -1.87
N THR A 112 -5.51 -1.04 -0.73
CA THR A 112 -4.47 -0.22 -0.12
C THR A 112 -3.21 -1.06 0.09
N PRO A 113 -2.03 -0.43 0.22
CA PRO A 113 -0.81 -1.13 0.61
C PRO A 113 -0.94 -1.83 1.98
N ASN A 114 -0.26 -2.96 2.12
CA ASN A 114 -0.08 -3.64 3.40
C ASN A 114 1.32 -3.36 3.95
N ILE A 115 1.55 -2.12 4.39
CA ILE A 115 2.90 -1.67 4.77
C ILE A 115 3.53 -2.48 5.91
N HIS A 116 2.72 -3.13 6.75
CA HIS A 116 3.16 -3.90 7.91
C HIS A 116 3.91 -5.19 7.55
N ILE A 117 3.83 -5.68 6.30
CA ILE A 117 4.55 -6.90 5.89
C ILE A 117 5.96 -6.61 5.36
N ILE A 118 6.40 -5.34 5.32
CA ILE A 118 7.65 -4.93 4.68
C ILE A 118 8.87 -5.77 5.08
N ASP A 119 9.04 -6.06 6.37
CA ASP A 119 10.20 -6.81 6.86
C ASP A 119 10.23 -8.25 6.31
N ALA A 120 9.06 -8.87 6.17
CA ALA A 120 8.96 -10.19 5.57
C ALA A 120 9.24 -10.17 4.05
N VAL A 121 8.84 -9.09 3.35
CA VAL A 121 9.15 -8.93 1.93
C VAL A 121 10.64 -8.73 1.72
N LEU A 122 11.27 -7.82 2.49
CA LEU A 122 12.71 -7.60 2.48
C LEU A 122 13.47 -8.89 2.74
N LYS A 123 13.07 -9.63 3.77
CA LYS A 123 13.65 -10.94 4.08
C LYS A 123 13.52 -11.91 2.90
N SER A 124 12.38 -11.94 2.22
CA SER A 124 12.16 -12.85 1.08
C SER A 124 13.09 -12.52 -0.09
N TYR A 125 13.34 -11.25 -0.36
CA TYR A 125 14.33 -10.83 -1.34
C TYR A 125 15.76 -11.12 -0.90
N GLN A 126 16.11 -10.90 0.38
CA GLN A 126 17.43 -11.20 0.92
C GLN A 126 17.73 -12.70 0.89
N ASP A 127 16.76 -13.55 1.27
CA ASP A 127 16.86 -15.00 1.17
C ASP A 127 17.09 -15.42 -0.30
N ALA A 128 16.35 -14.83 -1.24
CA ALA A 128 16.52 -15.11 -2.67
C ALA A 128 17.86 -14.61 -3.21
N TRP A 129 18.33 -13.45 -2.74
CA TRP A 129 19.64 -12.88 -3.09
C TRP A 129 20.79 -13.77 -2.64
N ALA A 130 20.67 -14.42 -1.48
CA ALA A 130 21.68 -15.35 -0.98
C ALA A 130 21.72 -16.67 -1.77
N LEU A 131 20.59 -17.06 -2.39
CA LEU A 131 20.45 -18.34 -3.09
C LEU A 131 20.73 -18.26 -4.58
N TYR A 132 20.45 -17.12 -5.21
CA TYR A 132 20.51 -16.94 -6.65
C TYR A 132 21.55 -15.90 -7.06
N ASP A 133 22.04 -16.01 -8.29
CA ASP A 133 22.92 -15.01 -8.87
C ASP A 133 22.27 -13.62 -8.84
N GLU A 134 23.07 -12.60 -8.52
CA GLU A 134 22.61 -11.23 -8.38
C GLU A 134 21.90 -10.72 -9.65
N ASN A 135 22.29 -11.16 -10.84
CA ASN A 135 21.62 -10.74 -12.08
C ASN A 135 20.20 -11.29 -12.21
N THR A 136 19.85 -12.32 -11.44
CA THR A 136 18.50 -12.90 -11.41
C THR A 136 17.55 -12.08 -10.54
N ILE A 137 18.00 -11.62 -9.38
CA ILE A 137 17.15 -10.98 -8.35
C ILE A 137 17.37 -9.47 -8.28
N GLY A 138 18.57 -8.99 -8.58
CA GLY A 138 19.01 -7.66 -8.21
C GLY A 138 18.24 -6.52 -8.87
N GLY A 139 17.82 -6.69 -10.12
CA GLY A 139 16.95 -5.73 -10.79
C GLY A 139 15.57 -5.64 -10.14
N ALA A 140 14.94 -6.79 -9.89
CA ALA A 140 13.62 -6.85 -9.27
C ALA A 140 13.65 -6.31 -7.83
N TYR A 141 14.69 -6.64 -7.06
CA TYR A 141 14.84 -6.16 -5.70
C TYR A 141 15.10 -4.66 -5.64
N GLY A 142 15.92 -4.12 -6.56
CA GLY A 142 16.20 -2.68 -6.61
C GLY A 142 14.94 -1.88 -6.91
N ASN A 143 14.09 -2.36 -7.82
CA ASN A 143 12.80 -1.74 -8.10
C ASN A 143 11.84 -1.84 -6.90
N PHE A 144 11.79 -3.00 -6.24
CA PHE A 144 11.00 -3.15 -5.02
C PHE A 144 11.47 -2.20 -3.91
N LEU A 145 12.78 -2.02 -3.70
CA LEU A 145 13.33 -1.11 -2.70
C LEU A 145 12.91 0.35 -2.96
N VAL A 146 12.91 0.79 -4.22
CA VAL A 146 12.36 2.11 -4.59
C VAL A 146 10.88 2.21 -4.23
N ASN A 147 10.07 1.24 -4.66
CA ASN A 147 8.63 1.22 -4.39
C ASN A 147 8.34 1.20 -2.88
N ALA A 148 9.10 0.43 -2.12
CA ALA A 148 8.98 0.33 -0.67
C ALA A 148 9.27 1.66 0.02
N VAL A 149 10.40 2.31 -0.31
CA VAL A 149 10.75 3.62 0.27
C VAL A 149 9.67 4.66 -0.03
N VAL A 150 9.23 4.75 -1.30
CA VAL A 150 8.20 5.72 -1.72
C VAL A 150 6.85 5.42 -1.07
N THR A 151 6.45 4.15 -0.96
CA THR A 151 5.18 3.75 -0.35
C THR A 151 5.17 4.01 1.14
N LEU A 152 6.20 3.60 1.88
CA LEU A 152 6.32 3.88 3.31
C LEU A 152 6.29 5.38 3.59
N TYR A 153 6.97 6.18 2.77
CA TYR A 153 6.95 7.63 2.89
C TYR A 153 5.56 8.23 2.70
N LYS A 154 4.81 7.77 1.68
CA LYS A 154 3.44 8.20 1.39
C LYS A 154 2.47 7.88 2.52
N PHE A 155 2.69 6.75 3.21
CA PHE A 155 1.84 6.25 4.29
C PHE A 155 2.36 6.63 5.68
N GLY A 156 3.15 7.71 5.79
CA GLY A 156 3.58 8.27 7.09
C GLY A 156 4.73 7.54 7.79
N GLU A 157 5.11 6.34 7.34
CA GLU A 157 6.18 5.49 7.89
C GLU A 157 7.59 5.98 7.51
N LYS A 158 7.89 7.27 7.70
CA LYS A 158 9.14 7.92 7.28
C LYS A 158 10.38 7.29 7.91
N LYS A 159 10.30 6.88 9.18
CA LYS A 159 11.40 6.19 9.86
C LYS A 159 11.72 4.87 9.16
N LYS A 160 10.69 4.06 8.89
CA LYS A 160 10.86 2.79 8.18
C LYS A 160 11.35 3.01 6.75
N ALA A 161 10.86 4.03 6.06
CA ALA A 161 11.33 4.41 4.73
C ALA A 161 12.85 4.74 4.74
N ALA A 162 13.33 5.47 5.75
CA ALA A 162 14.76 5.76 5.93
C ALA A 162 15.58 4.49 6.18
N GLU A 163 15.07 3.55 6.99
CA GLU A 163 15.72 2.25 7.24
C GLU A 163 15.86 1.44 5.93
N VAL A 164 14.79 1.37 5.12
CA VAL A 164 14.82 0.66 3.83
C VAL A 164 15.75 1.35 2.83
N LEU A 165 15.78 2.68 2.80
CA LEU A 165 16.69 3.44 1.95
C LEU A 165 18.16 3.19 2.34
N ALA A 166 18.47 3.18 3.64
CA ALA A 166 19.79 2.88 4.15
C ALA A 166 20.21 1.45 3.82
N LEU A 167 19.30 0.47 3.96
CA LEU A 167 19.51 -0.91 3.53
C LEU A 167 19.81 -0.99 2.03
N ALA A 168 19.03 -0.31 1.19
CA ALA A 168 19.26 -0.31 -0.25
C ALA A 168 20.64 0.24 -0.61
N ASN A 169 21.12 1.24 0.12
CA ASN A 169 22.43 1.85 -0.08
C ASN A 169 23.62 0.95 0.35
N THR A 170 23.39 -0.20 1.00
CA THR A 170 24.46 -1.17 1.31
C THR A 170 24.82 -2.08 0.13
N TYR A 171 24.01 -2.09 -0.94
CA TYR A 171 24.22 -2.97 -2.10
C TYR A 171 25.04 -2.26 -3.18
N GLU A 172 26.28 -2.70 -3.40
CA GLU A 172 27.23 -2.09 -4.35
C GLU A 172 26.67 -1.97 -5.78
N ARG A 173 25.87 -2.95 -6.23
CA ARG A 173 25.23 -2.94 -7.56
C ARG A 173 24.40 -1.69 -7.83
N TYR A 174 23.79 -1.12 -6.80
CA TYR A 174 22.95 0.06 -6.98
C TYR A 174 23.75 1.36 -7.01
N GLY A 175 25.07 1.31 -6.80
CA GLY A 175 25.96 2.46 -6.84
C GLY A 175 25.43 3.58 -5.96
N THR A 176 25.25 4.77 -6.55
CA THR A 176 24.78 5.96 -5.82
C THR A 176 23.26 6.19 -5.91
N ARG A 177 22.49 5.24 -6.46
CA ARG A 177 21.02 5.41 -6.67
C ARG A 177 20.30 5.78 -5.37
N PHE A 178 20.68 5.14 -4.27
CA PHE A 178 20.06 5.27 -2.94
C PHE A 178 20.83 6.21 -1.99
N ALA A 179 21.81 6.96 -2.50
CA ALA A 179 22.70 7.77 -1.67
C ALA A 179 22.10 9.12 -1.23
N LYS A 180 20.97 9.53 -1.82
CA LYS A 180 20.31 10.80 -1.49
C LYS A 180 19.60 10.74 -0.14
N PRO A 181 19.48 11.86 0.60
CA PRO A 181 18.61 11.95 1.78
C PRO A 181 17.18 11.54 1.43
N LEU A 182 16.44 10.97 2.39
CA LEU A 182 15.11 10.38 2.16
C LEU A 182 14.15 11.29 1.39
N ASP A 183 13.96 12.53 1.84
CA ASP A 183 13.06 13.48 1.17
C ASP A 183 13.52 13.76 -0.27
N GLU A 184 14.82 13.93 -0.49
CA GLU A 184 15.37 14.19 -1.82
C GLU A 184 15.26 12.96 -2.74
N PHE A 185 15.48 11.76 -2.19
CA PHE A 185 15.31 10.50 -2.89
C PHE A 185 13.86 10.32 -3.34
N VAL A 186 12.90 10.39 -2.41
CA VAL A 186 11.48 10.24 -2.73
C VAL A 186 11.05 11.31 -3.73
N LEU A 187 11.44 12.57 -3.52
CA LEU A 187 11.11 13.62 -4.46
C LEU A 187 11.71 13.41 -5.83
N LYS A 188 12.93 12.87 -5.93
CA LYS A 188 13.54 12.54 -7.22
C LYS A 188 12.73 11.45 -7.92
N GLU A 189 12.44 10.34 -7.26
CA GLU A 189 11.70 9.23 -7.87
C GLU A 189 10.26 9.63 -8.24
N LEU A 190 9.65 10.56 -7.50
CA LEU A 190 8.32 11.11 -7.84
C LEU A 190 8.35 12.21 -8.92
N ALA A 191 9.48 12.91 -9.09
CA ALA A 191 9.62 14.04 -10.00
C ALA A 191 10.40 13.73 -11.29
N GLU A 192 11.00 12.54 -11.43
CA GLU A 192 11.74 12.15 -12.64
C GLU A 192 10.90 12.32 -13.92
N ASP A 193 9.60 12.00 -13.85
CA ASP A 193 8.65 12.26 -14.95
C ASP A 193 8.26 13.73 -15.08
N MET A 194 8.34 14.53 -14.00
CA MET A 194 7.95 15.96 -13.98
C MET A 194 9.02 16.91 -14.53
N GLU A 195 10.31 16.56 -14.43
CA GLU A 195 11.39 17.41 -14.94
C GLU A 195 11.52 17.31 -16.47
N SER A 196 11.12 16.17 -17.04
CA SER A 196 10.95 15.97 -18.49
C SER A 196 9.54 16.29 -19.01
N ALA A 197 8.60 16.58 -18.10
CA ALA A 197 7.19 16.79 -18.40
C ALA A 197 6.87 18.12 -19.12
N SER A 198 5.87 18.05 -20.00
CA SER A 198 5.11 19.21 -20.44
C SER A 198 4.30 19.82 -19.28
N TYR A 199 3.93 21.10 -19.39
CA TYR A 199 3.08 21.80 -18.39
C TYR A 199 1.86 20.96 -17.94
N PRO A 200 1.07 20.32 -18.85
CA PRO A 200 -0.07 19.50 -18.46
C PRO A 200 0.29 18.30 -17.58
N VAL A 201 1.44 17.68 -17.81
CA VAL A 201 1.89 16.53 -17.00
C VAL A 201 2.29 16.99 -15.60
N ALA A 202 3.05 18.09 -15.48
CA ALA A 202 3.42 18.63 -14.17
C ALA A 202 2.19 19.08 -13.36
N GLN A 203 1.23 19.76 -13.99
CA GLN A 203 -0.03 20.13 -13.35
C GLN A 203 -0.82 18.89 -12.92
N GLY A 204 -0.96 17.90 -13.82
CA GLY A 204 -1.68 16.66 -13.56
C GLY A 204 -1.09 15.85 -12.41
N THR A 205 0.24 15.78 -12.29
CA THR A 205 0.89 15.07 -11.18
C THR A 205 0.57 15.73 -9.85
N VAL A 206 0.78 17.04 -9.69
CA VAL A 206 0.44 17.76 -8.45
C VAL A 206 -1.05 17.64 -8.14
N GLN A 207 -1.92 17.79 -9.14
CA GLN A 207 -3.36 17.63 -8.96
C GLN A 207 -3.74 16.22 -8.50
N SER A 208 -3.11 15.18 -9.04
CA SER A 208 -3.36 13.80 -8.64
C SER A 208 -3.02 13.57 -7.16
N TYR A 209 -1.87 14.07 -6.67
CA TYR A 209 -1.51 13.96 -5.26
C TYR A 209 -2.49 14.72 -4.36
N LEU A 210 -2.91 15.94 -4.73
CA LEU A 210 -3.95 16.68 -4.02
C LEU A 210 -5.29 15.93 -3.99
N MET A 211 -5.69 15.35 -5.13
CA MET A 211 -6.93 14.60 -5.23
C MET A 211 -6.92 13.34 -4.35
N ASN A 212 -5.77 12.65 -4.28
CA ASN A 212 -5.57 11.54 -3.36
C ASN A 212 -5.61 12.00 -1.91
N ALA A 213 -4.97 13.11 -1.55
CA ALA A 213 -5.06 13.66 -0.19
C ALA A 213 -6.52 13.89 0.25
N TYR A 214 -7.31 14.54 -0.60
CA TYR A 214 -8.74 14.74 -0.33
C TYR A 214 -9.54 13.44 -0.27
N TYR A 215 -9.21 12.49 -1.13
CA TYR A 215 -9.85 11.18 -1.13
C TYR A 215 -9.58 10.42 0.17
N GLN A 216 -8.32 10.39 0.63
CA GLN A 216 -7.92 9.74 1.88
C GLN A 216 -8.58 10.42 3.09
N LEU A 217 -8.68 11.76 3.07
CA LEU A 217 -9.42 12.53 4.08
C LEU A 217 -10.92 12.18 4.08
N ALA A 218 -11.51 11.89 2.91
CA ALA A 218 -12.92 11.48 2.82
C ALA A 218 -13.20 10.10 3.41
N ILE A 219 -12.17 9.27 3.63
CA ILE A 219 -12.29 7.90 4.14
C ILE A 219 -11.65 7.69 5.52
N ASP A 220 -11.35 8.77 6.24
CA ASP A 220 -10.81 8.72 7.61
C ASP A 220 -9.38 8.18 7.74
N GLU A 221 -8.59 8.32 6.67
CA GLU A 221 -7.16 7.99 6.63
C GLU A 221 -6.30 9.29 6.68
N ASP A 222 -6.38 10.00 7.82
CA ASP A 222 -5.80 11.34 8.05
C ASP A 222 -4.28 11.41 7.82
N GLU A 223 -3.54 10.48 8.42
CA GLU A 223 -2.07 10.43 8.30
C GLU A 223 -1.63 10.21 6.85
N VAL A 224 -2.41 9.39 6.11
CA VAL A 224 -2.17 9.13 4.69
C VAL A 224 -2.48 10.37 3.86
N ALA A 225 -3.59 11.06 4.17
CA ALA A 225 -3.95 12.33 3.54
C ALA A 225 -2.84 13.39 3.72
N GLU A 226 -2.23 13.47 4.90
CA GLU A 226 -1.09 14.34 5.18
C GLU A 226 0.14 13.99 4.36
N GLY A 227 0.46 12.70 4.25
CA GLY A 227 1.54 12.22 3.39
C GLY A 227 1.36 12.66 1.93
N TYR A 228 0.17 12.48 1.37
CA TYR A 228 -0.14 12.92 0.00
C TYR A 228 -0.06 14.44 -0.17
N LEU A 229 -0.56 15.22 0.79
CA LEU A 229 -0.49 16.68 0.75
C LEU A 229 0.96 17.18 0.81
N HIS A 230 1.76 16.63 1.71
CA HIS A 230 3.16 16.98 1.87
C HIS A 230 3.93 16.75 0.57
N ILE A 231 3.72 15.61 -0.07
CA ILE A 231 4.30 15.30 -1.37
C ILE A 231 3.82 16.28 -2.44
N ALA A 232 2.52 16.57 -2.50
CA ALA A 232 1.96 17.52 -3.47
C ALA A 232 2.63 18.90 -3.35
N GLN A 233 2.81 19.37 -2.11
CA GLN A 233 3.46 20.65 -1.82
C GLN A 233 4.93 20.64 -2.25
N GLN A 234 5.68 19.58 -1.90
CA GLN A 234 7.08 19.46 -2.28
C GLN A 234 7.27 19.37 -3.81
N LEU A 235 6.41 18.63 -4.52
CA LEU A 235 6.42 18.55 -5.99
C LEU A 235 6.10 19.91 -6.63
N TYR A 236 5.11 20.62 -6.10
CA TYR A 236 4.77 21.98 -6.53
C TYR A 236 5.96 22.93 -6.37
N ASP A 237 6.59 22.93 -5.19
CA ASP A 237 7.72 23.79 -4.88
C ASP A 237 8.95 23.47 -5.73
N ARG A 238 9.23 22.20 -5.96
CA ARG A 238 10.32 21.74 -6.83
C ARG A 238 10.10 22.18 -8.27
N TYR A 239 8.90 21.95 -8.82
CA TYR A 239 8.58 22.35 -10.19
C TYR A 239 8.63 23.88 -10.35
N ARG A 240 8.12 24.63 -9.38
CA ARG A 240 8.21 26.10 -9.36
C ARG A 240 9.66 26.58 -9.43
N LYS A 241 10.58 25.94 -8.69
CA LYS A 241 12.02 26.23 -8.77
C LYS A 241 12.60 25.88 -10.14
N PHE A 242 12.18 24.75 -10.73
CA PHE A 242 12.65 24.28 -12.03
C PHE A 242 12.25 25.21 -13.19
N VAL A 243 11.04 25.77 -13.17
CA VAL A 243 10.55 26.68 -14.22
C VAL A 243 10.92 28.15 -14.00
N ALA A 244 11.70 28.46 -12.97
CA ALA A 244 12.14 29.81 -12.66
C ALA A 244 12.82 30.48 -13.88
N GLY A 245 12.42 31.70 -14.22
CA GLY A 245 12.82 32.42 -15.42
C GLY A 245 12.03 32.06 -16.70
N THR A 246 11.15 31.07 -16.66
CA THR A 246 10.27 30.66 -17.79
C THR A 246 8.78 30.62 -17.42
N GLU A 247 8.41 31.30 -16.33
CA GLU A 247 7.11 31.23 -15.67
C GLU A 247 5.96 31.60 -16.59
N LYS A 248 6.14 32.58 -17.48
CA LYS A 248 5.10 33.06 -18.40
C LYS A 248 4.44 31.95 -19.23
N ARG A 249 5.17 30.87 -19.52
CA ARG A 249 4.68 29.74 -20.34
C ARG A 249 4.51 28.44 -19.54
N ARG A 250 5.17 28.31 -18.40
CA ARG A 250 5.35 27.02 -17.71
C ARG A 250 4.95 27.05 -16.25
N ALA A 251 4.64 28.21 -15.67
CA ALA A 251 4.22 28.28 -14.27
C ALA A 251 2.89 27.54 -14.07
N LEU A 252 2.84 26.69 -13.05
CA LEU A 252 1.60 26.11 -12.57
C LEU A 252 0.66 27.20 -12.04
N PRO A 253 -0.66 26.92 -11.96
CA PRO A 253 -1.58 27.74 -11.18
C PRO A 253 -1.06 27.95 -9.75
N THR A 254 -1.55 28.99 -9.07
CA THR A 254 -1.18 29.20 -7.66
C THR A 254 -1.55 27.99 -6.82
N TRP A 255 -0.81 27.74 -5.73
CA TRP A 255 -1.08 26.61 -4.84
C TRP A 255 -2.54 26.56 -4.38
N LYS A 256 -3.09 27.71 -3.98
CA LYS A 256 -4.52 27.84 -3.60
C LYS A 256 -5.46 27.46 -4.75
N GLN A 257 -5.16 27.87 -5.98
CA GLN A 257 -5.98 27.49 -7.13
C GLN A 257 -5.90 25.99 -7.42
N MET A 258 -4.72 25.38 -7.27
CA MET A 258 -4.53 23.93 -7.40
C MET A 258 -5.36 23.18 -6.36
N GLN A 259 -5.33 23.62 -5.09
CA GLN A 259 -6.12 23.05 -4.01
C GLN A 259 -7.62 23.10 -4.31
N ILE A 260 -8.14 24.25 -4.75
CA ILE A 260 -9.56 24.45 -5.10
C ILE A 260 -9.95 23.52 -6.26
N THR A 261 -9.20 23.54 -7.36
CA THR A 261 -9.53 22.75 -8.55
C THR A 261 -9.49 21.25 -8.24
N SER A 262 -8.48 20.78 -7.51
CA SER A 262 -8.38 19.37 -7.11
C SER A 262 -9.50 18.94 -6.16
N LEU A 263 -9.92 19.81 -5.23
CA LEU A 263 -11.02 19.52 -4.32
C LEU A 263 -12.33 19.30 -5.10
N GLU A 264 -12.67 20.23 -5.98
CA GLU A 264 -13.89 20.13 -6.80
C GLU A 264 -13.87 18.90 -7.70
N MET A 265 -12.72 18.58 -8.31
CA MET A 265 -12.56 17.35 -9.10
C MET A 265 -12.74 16.09 -8.25
N THR A 266 -12.21 16.06 -7.01
CA THR A 266 -12.38 14.92 -6.12
C THR A 266 -13.85 14.74 -5.76
N LYS A 267 -14.55 15.81 -5.35
CA LYS A 267 -15.98 15.77 -4.99
C LYS A 267 -16.87 15.24 -6.12
N GLN A 268 -16.54 15.57 -7.37
CA GLN A 268 -17.27 15.08 -8.55
C GLN A 268 -17.03 13.60 -8.87
N ARG A 269 -15.91 13.03 -8.38
CA ARG A 269 -15.50 11.65 -8.69
C ARG A 269 -15.86 10.65 -7.59
N ILE A 270 -16.08 11.11 -6.37
CA ILE A 270 -16.42 10.25 -5.23
C ILE A 270 -17.95 10.18 -5.03
N PRO A 271 -18.48 9.10 -4.45
CA PRO A 271 -19.88 9.00 -4.05
C PRO A 271 -20.37 10.20 -3.24
N PRO A 272 -21.64 10.65 -3.39
CA PRO A 272 -22.16 11.80 -2.67
C PRO A 272 -21.99 11.75 -1.14
N PRO A 273 -22.14 10.59 -0.45
CA PRO A 273 -21.83 10.49 0.97
C PRO A 273 -20.37 10.82 1.32
N MET A 274 -19.41 10.41 0.48
CA MET A 274 -17.99 10.75 0.67
C MET A 274 -17.72 12.23 0.43
N ALA A 275 -18.33 12.82 -0.61
CA ALA A 275 -18.17 14.24 -0.90
C ALA A 275 -18.67 15.10 0.26
N LYS A 276 -19.81 14.73 0.86
CA LYS A 276 -20.34 15.40 2.04
C LYS A 276 -19.41 15.24 3.24
N ARG A 277 -18.92 14.03 3.52
CA ARG A 277 -17.94 13.82 4.60
C ARG A 277 -16.69 14.66 4.39
N LEU A 278 -16.13 14.67 3.17
CA LEU A 278 -14.97 15.50 2.83
C LEU A 278 -15.23 16.98 3.14
N GLU A 279 -16.38 17.53 2.75
CA GLU A 279 -16.76 18.92 3.06
C GLU A 279 -16.83 19.19 4.58
N GLU A 280 -17.38 18.26 5.36
CA GLU A 280 -17.47 18.36 6.82
C GLU A 280 -16.09 18.31 7.48
N ARG A 281 -15.12 17.65 6.84
CA ARG A 281 -13.76 17.43 7.34
C ARG A 281 -12.73 18.44 6.87
N LEU A 282 -13.05 19.24 5.85
CA LEU A 282 -12.17 20.34 5.44
C LEU A 282 -12.07 21.37 6.58
N PRO A 283 -10.86 21.83 6.90
CA PRO A 283 -10.68 22.82 7.96
C PRO A 283 -11.44 24.10 7.64
N ARG A 284 -12.02 24.73 8.67
CA ARG A 284 -12.61 26.06 8.55
C ARG A 284 -11.49 27.08 8.31
N ALA A 285 -11.82 28.26 7.78
CA ALA A 285 -10.88 29.22 7.18
C ALA A 285 -9.72 29.70 8.09
N ASP A 286 -9.79 29.38 9.38
CA ASP A 286 -8.95 29.77 10.50
C ASP A 286 -8.22 28.57 11.15
N GLU A 287 -8.42 27.35 10.64
CA GLU A 287 -7.77 26.10 11.07
C GLU A 287 -6.71 25.63 10.05
N LYS A 288 -5.59 25.06 10.53
CA LYS A 288 -4.52 24.48 9.68
C LYS A 288 -5.12 23.36 8.81
N PHE A 289 -4.56 23.16 7.61
CA PHE A 289 -5.07 22.20 6.61
C PHE A 289 -5.14 20.75 7.12
N ILE A 290 -4.29 20.39 8.12
CA ILE A 290 -4.24 19.10 8.83
C ILE A 290 -3.69 19.36 10.26
N PRO A 291 -4.30 18.86 11.35
CA PRO A 291 -3.74 18.96 12.71
C PRO A 291 -2.50 18.07 12.89
N GLU A 292 -1.57 18.47 13.77
CA GLU A 292 -0.34 17.71 14.03
C GLU A 292 -0.67 16.36 14.70
N ALA A 293 0.08 15.30 14.35
CA ALA A 293 -0.10 13.90 14.76
C ALA A 293 -0.05 13.60 16.28
N GLY A 294 -0.17 14.61 17.14
CA GLY A 294 -0.28 14.51 18.59
C GLY A 294 -1.56 15.11 19.19
N GLU A 295 -2.44 15.70 18.39
CA GLU A 295 -3.66 16.38 18.87
C GLU A 295 -4.94 15.53 18.73
N ILE A 296 -4.86 14.38 18.06
CA ILE A 296 -6.01 13.47 17.87
C ILE A 296 -6.08 12.51 19.07
N ALA A 297 -7.03 12.73 19.97
CA ALA A 297 -7.33 11.77 21.03
C ALA A 297 -7.70 10.42 20.38
N ALA A 298 -7.03 9.35 20.79
CA ALA A 298 -7.30 8.00 20.31
C ALA A 298 -8.80 7.67 20.47
N PRO A 299 -9.46 7.10 19.44
CA PRO A 299 -10.87 6.76 19.54
C PRO A 299 -11.09 5.74 20.67
N VAL A 300 -12.01 6.05 21.57
CA VAL A 300 -12.49 5.11 22.58
C VAL A 300 -13.35 4.08 21.86
N VAL A 301 -12.80 2.88 21.68
CA VAL A 301 -13.52 1.73 21.14
C VAL A 301 -14.55 1.29 22.18
N GLN A 302 -15.85 1.43 21.86
CA GLN A 302 -16.94 0.73 22.57
C GLN A 302 -17.07 -0.70 22.06
#